data_AF-A0A2V7TUS5-F1
#
_entry.id   AF-A0A2V7TUS5-F1
#
_cell.length_a   1.000
_cell.length_b   1.000
_cell.length_c   1.000
_cell.angle_alpha   90.00
_cell.angle_beta   90.00
_cell.angle_gamma   90.00
#
_symmetry.space_group_name_H-M   'P 1'
#
loop_
_entity.id
_entity.type
_entity.pdbx_description
1 polymer ?
#
loop_
_entity_poly.entity_id
_entity_poly.type
_entity_poly.pdbx_seq_one_letter_code
_entity_poly.pdbx_strand_id
1 'polypeptide(L)'
;VWDETRVLDGKIGDYVAVARRHGRDWYVGAMTDWTARDLEIDLSFLPEGSFELDAYADGVNADRWASDYARTKSDADRTRRLKVHLAEGGGWAARLRPRN
;
A
#
# COMPACT_ATOMS: atom_id res chain seq x y z
N VAL A 1 -13.47 -13.88 -1.12
CA VAL A 1 -13.49 -13.62 -2.58
C VAL A 1 -13.34 -12.11 -2.76
N TRP A 2 -12.67 -11.65 -3.83
CA TRP A 2 -12.50 -10.22 -4.12
C TRP A 2 -13.46 -9.80 -5.22
N ASP A 3 -13.99 -8.58 -5.14
CA ASP A 3 -14.85 -8.02 -6.20
C ASP A 3 -14.02 -7.50 -7.37
N GLU A 4 -12.81 -7.02 -7.07
CA GLU A 4 -11.94 -6.38 -8.04
C GLU A 4 -10.48 -6.53 -7.63
N THR A 5 -9.59 -6.66 -8.61
CA THR A 5 -8.14 -6.66 -8.42
C THR A 5 -7.50 -5.79 -9.50
N ARG A 6 -6.64 -4.87 -9.10
CA ARG A 6 -5.85 -4.01 -9.97
C ARG A 6 -4.37 -4.18 -9.63
N VAL A 7 -3.57 -4.55 -10.62
CA VAL A 7 -2.11 -4.43 -10.52
C VAL A 7 -1.79 -2.96 -10.78
N LEU A 8 -1.22 -2.29 -9.78
CA LEU A 8 -0.91 -0.86 -9.84
C LEU A 8 0.45 -0.63 -10.50
N ASP A 9 1.42 -1.47 -10.15
CA ASP A 9 2.77 -1.47 -10.72
C ASP A 9 3.45 -2.81 -10.43
N GLY A 10 4.53 -3.12 -11.16
CA GLY A 10 5.37 -4.26 -10.85
C GLY A 10 6.38 -4.58 -11.93
N LYS A 11 7.44 -5.27 -11.51
CA LYS A 11 8.48 -5.80 -12.37
C LYS A 11 8.84 -7.20 -11.91
N ILE A 12 8.79 -8.16 -12.84
CA ILE A 12 9.06 -9.58 -12.56
C ILE A 12 10.46 -9.72 -11.94
N GLY A 13 10.53 -10.36 -10.77
CA GLY A 13 11.76 -10.57 -10.02
C GLY A 13 12.12 -9.45 -9.04
N ASP A 14 11.47 -8.29 -9.13
CA ASP A 14 11.87 -7.09 -8.40
C ASP A 14 10.79 -6.64 -7.40
N TYR A 15 9.57 -6.35 -7.84
CA TYR A 15 8.52 -5.82 -6.95
C TYR A 15 7.13 -5.95 -7.54
N VAL A 16 6.11 -5.78 -6.70
CA VAL A 16 4.71 -5.70 -7.12
C VAL A 16 3.92 -4.79 -6.20
N ALA A 17 2.96 -4.04 -6.76
CA ALA A 17 1.94 -3.30 -6.04
C ALA A 17 0.55 -3.66 -6.57
N VAL A 18 -0.37 -4.05 -5.68
CA VAL A 18 -1.71 -4.52 -6.02
C VAL A 18 -2.75 -3.88 -5.13
N ALA A 19 -3.85 -3.42 -5.72
CA ALA A 19 -5.07 -3.04 -5.02
C ALA A 19 -6.17 -4.09 -5.23
N ARG A 20 -6.90 -4.43 -4.18
CA ARG A 20 -8.06 -5.35 -4.23
C ARG A 20 -9.24 -4.73 -3.50
N ARG A 21 -10.44 -4.91 -4.04
CA ARG A 21 -11.69 -4.39 -3.45
C ARG A 21 -12.55 -5.52 -2.91
N HIS A 22 -13.14 -5.29 -1.73
CA HIS A 22 -14.19 -6.13 -1.17
C HIS A 22 -15.29 -5.22 -0.59
N GLY A 23 -16.48 -5.27 -1.18
CA GLY A 23 -17.53 -4.30 -0.94
C GLY A 23 -17.05 -2.89 -1.31
N ARG A 24 -17.04 -2.00 -0.32
CA ARG A 24 -16.57 -0.60 -0.47
C ARG A 24 -15.12 -0.39 -0.01
N ASP A 25 -14.52 -1.40 0.59
CA ASP A 25 -13.18 -1.31 1.16
C ASP A 25 -12.13 -1.72 0.13
N TRP A 26 -11.02 -0.98 0.14
CA TRP A 26 -9.86 -1.29 -0.66
C TRP A 26 -8.71 -1.75 0.22
N TYR A 27 -7.95 -2.72 -0.29
CA TYR A 27 -6.76 -3.27 0.33
C TYR A 27 -5.63 -3.13 -0.67
N VAL A 28 -4.57 -2.43 -0.28
CA VAL A 28 -3.41 -2.20 -1.14
C VAL A 28 -2.21 -2.86 -0.48
N GLY A 29 -1.43 -3.59 -1.26
CA GLY A 29 -0.19 -4.20 -0.81
C GLY A 29 0.91 -3.96 -1.82
N ALA A 30 2.11 -3.67 -1.32
CA ALA A 30 3.34 -3.62 -2.09
C ALA A 30 4.42 -4.43 -1.38
N MET A 31 5.26 -5.10 -2.15
CA MET A 31 6.43 -5.83 -1.65
C MET A 31 7.57 -5.73 -2.64
N THR A 32 8.80 -5.82 -2.14
CA THR A 32 10.03 -5.75 -2.93
C THR A 32 10.88 -7.00 -2.74
N ASP A 33 11.90 -7.14 -3.58
CA ASP A 33 12.97 -8.12 -3.50
C ASP A 33 14.01 -7.71 -2.44
N TRP A 34 15.23 -8.23 -2.52
CA TRP A 34 16.33 -7.83 -1.62
C TRP A 34 16.86 -6.42 -1.89
N THR A 35 16.28 -5.68 -2.84
CA THR A 35 16.63 -4.30 -3.13
C THR A 35 15.60 -3.37 -2.49
N ALA A 36 16.03 -2.53 -1.56
CA ALA A 36 15.18 -1.48 -0.99
C ALA A 36 14.65 -0.54 -2.09
N ARG A 37 13.42 -0.05 -1.92
CA ARG A 37 12.70 0.62 -3.01
C ARG A 37 11.73 1.67 -2.52
N ASP A 38 11.72 2.81 -3.21
CA ASP A 38 10.65 3.80 -3.08
C ASP A 38 9.65 3.61 -4.22
N LEU A 39 8.36 3.54 -3.88
CA LEU A 39 7.27 3.47 -4.83
C LEU A 39 6.31 4.64 -4.63
N GLU A 40 5.67 5.07 -5.71
CA GLU A 40 4.53 5.98 -5.66
C GLU A 40 3.24 5.21 -5.98
N ILE A 41 2.36 5.07 -4.99
CA ILE A 41 1.07 4.41 -5.14
C ILE A 41 0.02 5.46 -5.51
N ASP A 42 -0.46 5.39 -6.75
CA ASP A 42 -1.54 6.22 -7.26
C ASP A 42 -2.92 5.69 -6.81
N LEU A 43 -3.65 6.48 -6.02
CA LEU A 43 -4.99 6.13 -5.53
C LEU A 43 -6.12 6.50 -6.50
N SER A 44 -5.84 6.86 -7.74
CA SER A 44 -6.84 7.27 -8.75
C SER A 44 -7.88 6.21 -9.09
N PHE A 45 -7.63 4.96 -8.69
CA PHE A 45 -8.58 3.85 -8.77
C PHE A 45 -9.75 3.95 -7.78
N LEU A 46 -9.60 4.73 -6.70
CA LEU A 46 -10.69 4.94 -5.75
C LEU A 46 -11.85 5.68 -6.42
N PRO A 47 -13.10 5.37 -6.04
CA PRO A 47 -14.23 6.20 -6.42
C PRO A 47 -14.13 7.58 -5.73
N GLU A 48 -14.99 8.51 -6.12
CA GLU A 48 -15.08 9.81 -5.46
C GLU A 48 -15.47 9.68 -3.99
N GLY A 49 -15.00 10.62 -3.17
CA GLY A 49 -15.21 10.63 -1.72
C GLY A 49 -13.91 10.62 -0.93
N SER A 50 -14.06 10.64 0.40
CA SER A 50 -12.95 10.56 1.36
C SER A 50 -12.84 9.16 1.93
N PHE A 51 -11.63 8.71 2.20
CA PHE A 51 -11.31 7.41 2.76
C PHE A 51 -10.41 7.56 3.99
N GLU A 52 -10.70 6.79 5.04
CA GLU A 52 -9.73 6.53 6.10
C GLU A 52 -8.71 5.51 5.58
N LEU A 53 -7.45 5.93 5.46
CA LEU A 53 -6.29 5.11 5.18
C LEU A 53 -5.70 4.60 6.51
N ASP A 54 -5.60 3.30 6.67
CA ASP A 54 -4.92 2.63 7.78
C ASP A 54 -3.77 1.80 7.20
N ALA A 55 -2.54 2.30 7.33
CA ALA A 55 -1.36 1.79 6.66
C ALA A 55 -0.36 1.17 7.65
N TYR A 56 0.35 0.15 7.17
CA TYR A 56 1.39 -0.61 7.84
C TYR A 56 2.60 -0.58 6.93
N ALA A 57 3.68 0.02 7.40
CA ALA A 57 4.92 0.21 6.65
C ALA A 57 6.07 -0.42 7.40
N ASP A 58 7.10 -0.87 6.68
CA ASP A 58 8.38 -1.21 7.26
C ASP A 58 8.88 -0.09 8.19
N GLY A 59 9.37 -0.48 9.37
CA GLY A 59 9.97 0.43 10.33
C GLY A 59 11.37 0.87 9.89
N VAL A 60 11.91 1.89 10.57
CA VAL A 60 13.21 2.47 10.19
C VAL A 60 14.39 1.52 10.35
N ASN A 61 14.23 0.41 11.10
CA ASN A 61 15.24 -0.64 11.28
C ASN A 61 14.81 -1.99 10.68
N ALA A 62 13.84 -1.99 9.75
CA ALA A 62 13.30 -3.23 9.19
C ALA A 62 14.35 -4.05 8.41
N ASP A 63 15.44 -3.41 7.96
CA ASP A 63 16.63 -4.06 7.38
C ASP A 63 17.32 -5.03 8.36
N ARG A 64 17.21 -4.78 9.67
CA ARG A 64 17.84 -5.59 10.73
C ARG A 64 16.85 -6.37 11.57
N TRP A 65 15.64 -5.84 11.73
CA TRP A 65 14.59 -6.44 12.53
C TRP A 65 13.27 -6.44 11.77
N ALA A 66 12.95 -7.59 11.18
CA ALA A 66 11.75 -7.79 10.36
C ALA A 66 10.41 -7.55 11.09
N SER A 67 10.38 -7.37 12.41
CA SER A 67 9.16 -7.04 13.16
C SER A 67 9.04 -5.54 13.46
N ASP A 68 10.02 -4.72 13.07
CA ASP A 68 9.90 -3.27 13.15
C ASP A 68 8.96 -2.78 12.05
N TYR A 69 7.79 -2.28 12.44
CA TYR A 69 6.81 -1.71 11.52
C TYR A 69 6.12 -0.50 12.16
N ALA A 70 5.71 0.44 11.32
CA ALA A 70 4.92 1.59 11.73
C ALA A 70 3.48 1.45 11.22
N ARG A 71 2.51 1.71 12.10
CA ARG A 71 1.11 1.86 11.72
C ARG A 71 0.74 3.33 11.71
N THR A 72 0.15 3.81 10.61
CA THR A 72 -0.34 5.19 10.49
C THR A 72 -1.79 5.22 10.05
N LYS A 73 -2.50 6.26 10.49
CA LYS A 73 -3.86 6.55 10.03
C LYS A 73 -3.93 7.96 9.49
N SER A 74 -4.56 8.13 8.33
CA SER A 74 -4.77 9.44 7.71
C SER A 74 -6.02 9.42 6.84
N ASP A 75 -6.38 10.58 6.32
CA ASP A 75 -7.37 10.68 5.25
C ASP A 75 -6.69 10.60 3.88
N ALA A 76 -7.42 10.07 2.90
CA ALA A 76 -7.00 10.00 1.52
C ALA A 76 -8.22 10.09 0.60
N ASP A 77 -7.97 10.51 -0.64
CA ASP A 77 -8.94 10.47 -1.72
C ASP A 77 -8.25 10.01 -3.01
N ARG A 78 -9.01 9.96 -4.10
CA ARG A 78 -8.51 9.50 -5.41
C ARG A 78 -7.42 10.38 -6.03
N THR A 79 -7.20 11.60 -5.53
CA THR A 79 -6.15 12.50 -6.03
C THR A 79 -4.82 12.27 -5.32
N ARG A 80 -4.84 11.56 -4.19
CA ARG A 80 -3.65 11.28 -3.39
C ARG A 80 -2.68 10.35 -4.14
N ARG A 81 -1.39 10.68 -4.05
CA ARG A 81 -0.25 9.83 -4.38
C ARG A 81 0.51 9.51 -3.08
N LEU A 82 0.65 8.24 -2.74
CA LEU A 82 1.36 7.81 -1.53
C LEU A 82 2.79 7.44 -1.89
N LYS A 83 3.76 8.12 -1.28
CA LYS A 83 5.16 7.69 -1.33
C LYS A 83 5.37 6.62 -0.26
N VAL A 84 5.76 5.43 -0.67
CA VAL A 84 6.00 4.30 0.23
C VAL A 84 7.44 3.84 0.07
N HIS A 85 8.14 3.71 1.20
CA HIS A 85 9.46 3.12 1.27
C HIS A 85 9.32 1.65 1.67
N LEU A 86 9.98 0.78 0.93
CA LEU A 86 10.06 -0.66 1.19
C LEU A 86 11.50 -1.00 1.55
N ALA A 87 11.70 -1.57 2.74
CA ALA A 87 12.99 -2.10 3.14
C ALA A 87 13.35 -3.35 2.31
N GLU A 88 14.60 -3.80 2.38
CA GLU A 88 15.04 -5.03 1.71
C GLU A 88 14.21 -6.24 2.17
N GLY A 89 13.57 -6.95 1.23
CA GLY A 89 12.66 -8.06 1.51
C GLY A 89 11.36 -7.65 2.22
N GLY A 90 11.11 -6.35 2.34
CA GLY A 90 10.02 -5.76 3.08
C GLY A 90 8.78 -5.46 2.25
N GLY A 91 7.91 -4.63 2.80
CA GLY A 91 6.63 -4.32 2.19
C GLY A 91 5.86 -3.17 2.85
N TRP A 92 4.71 -2.91 2.24
CA TRP A 92 3.75 -1.95 2.72
C TRP A 92 2.35 -2.47 2.47
N ALA A 93 1.45 -2.28 3.42
CA ALA A 93 0.05 -2.65 3.27
C ALA A 93 -0.86 -1.56 3.81
N ALA A 94 -2.01 -1.35 3.19
CA ALA A 94 -3.03 -0.47 3.75
C ALA A 94 -4.43 -0.93 3.46
N ARG A 95 -5.34 -0.54 4.35
CA ARG A 95 -6.78 -0.63 4.13
C ARG A 95 -7.34 0.77 4.00
N LEU A 96 -8.12 1.01 2.95
CA LEU A 96 -8.89 2.22 2.74
C LEU A 96 -10.37 1.93 2.95
N ARG A 97 -11.00 2.67 3.86
CA ARG A 97 -12.43 2.58 4.16
C ARG A 97 -13.10 3.91 3.84
N PRO A 98 -14.19 3.93 3.06
CA PRO A 98 -14.91 5.18 2.82
C PRO A 98 -15.32 5.82 4.16
N ARG A 99 -15.10 7.12 4.29
CA ARG A 99 -15.75 7.94 5.31
C ARG A 99 -17.14 8.28 4.77
N ASN A 100 -18.17 8.01 5.57
CA ASN A 100 -19.57 8.26 5.17
C ASN A 100 -19.81 9.71 4.79
#